data_AF-A0A938BI87-F1
#
_entry.id   AF-A0A938BI87-F1
#
_cell.length_a   1.000
_cell.length_b   1.000
_cell.length_c   1.000
_cell.angle_alpha   90.00
_cell.angle_beta   90.00
_cell.angle_gamma   90.00
#
_symmetry.space_group_name_H-M   'P 1'
#
loop_
_entity.id
_entity.type
_entity.pdbx_description
1 polymer ?
#
loop_
_entity_poly.entity_id
_entity_poly.type
_entity_poly.pdbx_seq_one_letter_code
_entity_poly.pdbx_strand_id
1 'polypeptide(L)'
;MEDATRTLFRLPFTLTVAGLEGRWLPPDPGLQAEWQGVLRQAENRVGQVMNEVMWLSDRLQKGGLLTGLQGVMKTAESLLSDQTDRLVWQEVQNRMDAFGAFAYPETSLRRPTRATDTLPELAVSAGELDPYTSVWVMEGTGHKYMQRHLREGRLPRNVLREERTQTLPDRALIPFHAGMGLAIAEHSLASVSAGSSRHALRQALRDFVEWCRSNARDGYTGVSLEALGLVARTLRPELITSIDRTLTEEDTDLLALFWHGVGRGLYFLPMRFLPYTGSATYMIDLIRQEAPHRLALENLTAGFAWPVTLVNIRHPDVIEGYVRDGFGRSICQEAFAQGMVAALMTWVDCSPEEVSVQTLLEHRPDASETATAAFWTDQIVERGADAVKRVYPALKKTGQMHTLFRYHNGKAW
;
A
#
# COMPACT_ATOMS: atom_id res chain seq x y z
N MET A 1 11.68 5.38 31.79
CA MET A 1 10.82 4.72 30.78
C MET A 1 9.41 4.48 31.31
N GLU A 2 9.21 4.10 32.58
CA GLU A 2 7.87 3.97 33.20
C GLU A 2 7.12 5.29 33.45
N ASP A 3 7.82 6.43 33.58
CA ASP A 3 7.20 7.73 33.91
C ASP A 3 6.59 8.48 32.71
N ALA A 4 7.05 8.19 31.48
CA ALA A 4 6.48 8.78 30.27
C ALA A 4 5.14 8.12 29.88
N THR A 5 4.93 6.85 30.25
CA THR A 5 3.70 6.11 29.97
C THR A 5 2.57 6.48 30.95
N ARG A 6 2.89 6.97 32.16
CA ARG A 6 1.89 7.31 33.19
C ARG A 6 1.23 8.68 33.00
N THR A 7 1.89 9.61 32.31
CA THR A 7 1.37 10.99 32.15
C THR A 7 0.33 11.12 31.03
N LEU A 8 0.24 10.16 30.12
CA LEU A 8 -0.72 10.17 29.00
C LEU A 8 -2.13 9.65 29.34
N PHE A 9 -2.36 9.05 30.52
CA PHE A 9 -3.60 8.31 30.83
C PHE A 9 -4.31 8.72 32.13
N ARG A 10 -4.46 10.03 32.40
CA ARG A 10 -5.36 10.51 33.46
C ARG A 10 -6.25 11.67 32.99
N LEU A 11 -7.40 11.34 32.42
CA LEU A 11 -8.62 12.14 32.51
C LEU A 11 -9.85 11.21 32.55
N PRO A 12 -10.89 11.51 33.36
CA PRO A 12 -12.09 10.69 33.44
C PRO A 12 -13.11 11.14 32.39
N PHE A 13 -13.58 10.23 31.55
CA PHE A 13 -14.88 10.36 30.88
C PHE A 13 -15.69 9.11 31.19
N THR A 14 -16.62 9.24 32.14
CA THR A 14 -17.73 8.31 32.28
C THR A 14 -18.88 8.91 31.48
N LEU A 15 -19.10 8.43 30.26
CA LEU A 15 -20.28 8.78 29.47
C LEU A 15 -21.25 7.62 29.58
N THR A 16 -22.16 7.70 30.55
CA THR A 16 -23.22 6.71 30.75
C THR A 16 -24.29 6.96 29.68
N VAL A 17 -24.29 6.15 28.61
CA VAL A 17 -25.40 6.17 27.63
C VAL A 17 -26.54 5.35 28.20
N ALA A 18 -27.55 6.04 28.73
CA ALA A 18 -28.78 5.41 29.20
C ALA A 18 -29.71 5.07 28.02
N GLY A 19 -30.07 3.79 27.94
CA GLY A 19 -31.12 3.12 27.17
C GLY A 19 -31.91 3.90 26.13
N LEU A 20 -31.79 3.46 24.87
CA LEU A 20 -32.85 3.58 23.86
C LEU A 20 -32.94 2.26 23.07
N GLU A 21 -33.96 1.47 23.40
CA GLU A 21 -34.39 0.33 22.59
C GLU A 21 -35.11 0.84 21.32
N GLY A 22 -34.61 0.41 20.16
CA GLY A 22 -35.42 0.08 18.98
C GLY A 22 -36.27 1.18 18.35
N ARG A 23 -35.64 2.08 17.57
CA ARG A 23 -36.17 2.67 16.30
C ARG A 23 -35.07 3.48 15.62
N TRP A 24 -34.67 3.06 14.41
CA TRP A 24 -33.78 3.84 13.54
C TRP A 24 -34.53 5.08 13.04
N LEU A 25 -34.36 6.21 13.72
CA LEU A 25 -34.65 7.53 13.15
C LEU A 25 -33.41 7.97 12.34
N PRO A 26 -33.58 8.69 11.21
CA PRO A 26 -32.44 9.29 10.53
C PRO A 26 -31.70 10.22 11.50
N PRO A 27 -30.35 10.18 11.55
CA PRO A 27 -29.60 10.95 12.52
C PRO A 27 -29.84 12.45 12.31
N ASP A 28 -30.02 13.18 13.40
CA ASP A 28 -30.05 14.64 13.41
C ASP A 28 -28.77 15.16 12.70
N PRO A 29 -28.90 16.00 11.65
CA PRO A 29 -27.76 16.61 10.97
C PRO A 29 -26.78 17.32 11.93
N GLY A 30 -27.28 17.86 13.05
CA GLY A 30 -26.47 18.48 14.09
C GLY A 30 -25.57 17.46 14.82
N LEU A 31 -26.13 16.31 15.19
CA LEU A 31 -25.38 15.21 15.80
C LEU A 31 -24.37 14.60 14.82
N GLN A 32 -24.70 14.50 13.53
CA GLN A 32 -23.77 14.00 12.53
C GLN A 32 -22.55 14.93 12.37
N ALA A 33 -22.75 16.25 12.37
CA ALA A 33 -21.67 17.23 12.32
C ALA A 33 -20.79 17.19 13.58
N GLU A 34 -21.41 17.02 14.76
CA GLU A 34 -20.70 16.90 16.04
C GLU A 34 -19.86 15.63 16.10
N TRP A 35 -20.42 14.48 15.71
CA TRP A 35 -19.67 13.22 15.58
C TRP A 35 -18.51 13.36 14.59
N GLN A 36 -18.73 13.93 13.41
CA GLN A 36 -17.65 14.22 12.45
C GLN A 36 -16.57 15.16 13.02
N GLY A 37 -16.93 16.05 13.97
CA GLY A 37 -15.98 16.86 14.73
C GLY A 37 -15.13 16.04 15.70
N VAL A 38 -15.76 15.20 16.51
CA VAL A 38 -15.09 14.29 17.46
C VAL A 38 -14.14 13.34 16.75
N LEU A 39 -14.55 12.81 15.60
CA LEU A 39 -13.75 11.90 14.78
C LEU A 39 -12.55 12.59 14.19
N ARG A 40 -12.72 13.78 13.60
CA ARG A 40 -11.60 14.59 13.13
C ARG A 40 -10.63 14.93 14.27
N GLN A 41 -11.11 15.14 15.48
CA GLN A 41 -10.26 15.40 16.64
C GLN A 41 -9.49 14.13 17.08
N ALA A 42 -10.14 12.96 17.05
CA ALA A 42 -9.52 11.67 17.31
C ALA A 42 -8.47 11.34 16.24
N GLU A 43 -8.80 11.53 14.95
CA GLU A 43 -7.86 11.44 13.83
C GLU A 43 -6.67 12.38 14.03
N ASN A 44 -6.90 13.66 14.30
CA ASN A 44 -5.81 14.61 14.52
C ASN A 44 -4.89 14.20 15.69
N ARG A 45 -5.46 13.66 16.77
CA ARG A 45 -4.69 13.19 17.94
C ARG A 45 -3.92 11.92 17.66
N VAL A 46 -4.57 10.91 17.08
CA VAL A 46 -3.86 9.71 16.61
C VAL A 46 -2.80 10.12 15.62
N GLY A 47 -3.04 11.13 14.77
CA GLY A 47 -2.06 11.57 13.80
C GLY A 47 -0.91 12.33 14.34
N GLN A 48 -1.13 13.11 15.38
CA GLN A 48 -0.04 13.68 16.14
C GLN A 48 0.79 12.56 16.79
N VAL A 49 0.16 11.57 17.43
CA VAL A 49 0.86 10.42 18.03
C VAL A 49 1.61 9.62 16.96
N MET A 50 0.98 9.32 15.82
CA MET A 50 1.58 8.54 14.73
C MET A 50 2.70 9.31 14.05
N ASN A 51 2.57 10.61 13.83
CA ASN A 51 3.65 11.45 13.29
C ASN A 51 4.80 11.56 14.29
N GLU A 52 4.53 11.71 15.59
CA GLU A 52 5.55 11.69 16.64
C GLU A 52 6.23 10.31 16.71
N VAL A 53 5.48 9.22 16.58
CA VAL A 53 5.95 7.84 16.62
C VAL A 53 6.76 7.48 15.36
N MET A 54 6.35 7.97 14.17
CA MET A 54 7.11 7.88 12.91
C MET A 54 8.39 8.73 12.96
N TRP A 55 8.33 9.96 13.47
CA TRP A 55 9.50 10.81 13.67
C TRP A 55 10.47 10.25 14.72
N LEU A 56 9.94 9.67 15.81
CA LEU A 56 10.71 8.97 16.83
C LEU A 56 11.29 7.65 16.30
N SER A 57 10.69 7.01 15.30
CA SER A 57 11.23 5.77 14.70
C SER A 57 12.59 5.95 14.02
N ASP A 58 12.90 7.19 13.63
CA ASP A 58 14.21 7.59 13.10
C ASP A 58 15.27 7.71 14.22
N ARG A 59 14.84 7.76 15.50
CA ARG A 59 15.69 7.90 16.70
C ARG A 59 15.63 6.72 17.68
N LEU A 60 14.57 5.93 17.69
CA LEU A 60 14.39 4.73 18.52
C LEU A 60 14.92 3.49 17.79
N GLN A 61 15.38 2.48 18.53
CA GLN A 61 15.57 1.15 17.95
C GLN A 61 14.24 0.71 17.31
N LYS A 62 14.31 0.35 16.02
CA LYS A 62 13.14 0.21 15.14
C LYS A 62 12.02 -0.67 15.71
N GLY A 63 12.28 -1.63 16.59
CA GLY A 63 11.25 -2.48 17.22
C GLY A 63 10.24 -1.76 18.14
N GLY A 64 10.56 -0.55 18.63
CA GLY A 64 9.66 0.23 19.49
C GLY A 64 8.42 0.77 18.77
N LEU A 65 8.55 1.08 17.47
CA LEU A 65 7.47 1.62 16.63
C LEU A 65 6.31 0.62 16.51
N LEU A 66 6.58 -0.58 16.00
CA LEU A 66 5.55 -1.61 15.81
C LEU A 66 4.88 -1.99 17.13
N THR A 67 5.65 -2.10 18.20
CA THR A 67 5.13 -2.39 19.55
C THR A 67 4.20 -1.27 20.04
N GLY A 68 4.58 0.00 19.80
CA GLY A 68 3.74 1.16 20.11
C GLY A 68 2.43 1.16 19.32
N LEU A 69 2.51 0.91 18.01
CA LEU A 69 1.33 0.79 17.14
C LEU A 69 0.39 -0.32 17.60
N GLN A 70 0.92 -1.52 17.85
CA GLN A 70 0.14 -2.64 18.37
C GLN A 70 -0.53 -2.32 19.71
N GLY A 71 0.15 -1.56 20.58
CA GLY A 71 -0.42 -1.09 21.84
C GLY A 71 -1.59 -0.12 21.65
N VAL A 72 -1.46 0.85 20.74
CA VAL A 72 -2.54 1.79 20.39
C VAL A 72 -3.72 1.04 19.78
N MET A 73 -3.47 0.10 18.86
CA MET A 73 -4.51 -0.68 18.20
C MET A 73 -5.28 -1.56 19.17
N LYS A 74 -4.60 -2.30 20.06
CA LYS A 74 -5.28 -3.10 21.11
C LYS A 74 -6.13 -2.25 22.04
N THR A 75 -5.66 -1.04 22.35
CA THR A 75 -6.43 -0.10 23.16
C THR A 75 -7.68 0.35 22.41
N ALA A 76 -7.55 0.74 21.13
CA ALA A 76 -8.68 1.09 20.29
C ALA A 76 -9.66 -0.09 20.11
N GLU A 77 -9.17 -1.32 19.99
CA GLU A 77 -9.97 -2.54 19.89
C GLU A 77 -10.84 -2.72 21.12
N SER A 78 -10.24 -2.64 22.31
CA SER A 78 -10.99 -2.74 23.56
C SER A 78 -12.03 -1.64 23.77
N LEU A 79 -11.86 -0.48 23.11
CA LEU A 79 -12.76 0.67 23.23
C LEU A 79 -13.87 0.68 22.16
N LEU A 80 -13.66 0.01 21.03
CA LEU A 80 -14.51 0.09 19.85
C LEU A 80 -15.12 -1.27 19.42
N SER A 81 -14.73 -2.38 20.05
CA SER A 81 -15.10 -3.75 19.66
C SER A 81 -16.60 -4.04 19.70
N ASP A 82 -17.36 -3.36 20.57
CA ASP A 82 -18.80 -3.61 20.70
C ASP A 82 -19.63 -2.92 19.60
N GLN A 83 -19.02 -2.03 18.80
CA GLN A 83 -19.71 -1.26 17.75
C GLN A 83 -19.08 -1.35 16.36
N THR A 84 -17.85 -1.87 16.24
CA THR A 84 -17.11 -1.86 14.97
C THR A 84 -17.12 -3.23 14.30
N ASP A 85 -17.38 -3.23 13.00
CA ASP A 85 -17.43 -4.44 12.19
C ASP A 85 -16.10 -5.21 12.25
N ARG A 86 -16.18 -6.52 12.53
CA ARG A 86 -15.05 -7.46 12.61
C ARG A 86 -14.15 -7.39 11.38
N LEU A 87 -14.72 -7.09 10.21
CA LEU A 87 -13.98 -6.96 8.96
C LEU A 87 -12.98 -5.80 8.98
N VAL A 88 -13.31 -4.69 9.62
CA VAL A 88 -12.42 -3.53 9.69
C VAL A 88 -11.19 -3.84 10.55
N TRP A 89 -11.39 -4.55 11.66
CA TRP A 89 -10.27 -5.04 12.48
C TRP A 89 -9.40 -6.05 11.73
N GLN A 90 -10.02 -6.93 10.94
CA GLN A 90 -9.29 -7.87 10.08
C GLN A 90 -8.42 -7.13 9.05
N GLU A 91 -8.93 -6.07 8.43
CA GLU A 91 -8.16 -5.24 7.51
C GLU A 91 -6.93 -4.63 8.19
N VAL A 92 -7.13 -4.04 9.37
CA VAL A 92 -6.02 -3.42 10.11
C VAL A 92 -4.97 -4.46 10.48
N GLN A 93 -5.37 -5.64 10.95
CA GLN A 93 -4.45 -6.73 11.22
C GLN A 93 -3.66 -7.13 9.96
N ASN A 94 -4.33 -7.28 8.82
CA ASN A 94 -3.66 -7.61 7.55
C ASN A 94 -2.62 -6.55 7.16
N ARG A 95 -2.94 -5.26 7.32
CA ARG A 95 -2.00 -4.16 7.07
C ARG A 95 -0.80 -4.20 8.02
N MET A 96 -1.04 -4.47 9.30
CA MET A 96 0.02 -4.58 10.31
C MET A 96 0.95 -5.77 10.06
N ASP A 97 0.41 -6.90 9.61
CA ASP A 97 1.19 -8.09 9.25
C ASP A 97 2.09 -7.80 8.03
N ALA A 98 1.51 -7.23 6.96
CA ALA A 98 2.25 -6.84 5.76
C ALA A 98 3.35 -5.81 6.08
N PHE A 99 3.00 -4.75 6.82
CA PHE A 99 3.96 -3.72 7.22
C PHE A 99 5.06 -4.27 8.12
N GLY A 100 4.70 -5.12 9.10
CA GLY A 100 5.67 -5.75 10.01
C GLY A 100 6.67 -6.63 9.26
N ALA A 101 6.19 -7.45 8.33
CA ALA A 101 7.03 -8.30 7.50
C ALA A 101 7.98 -7.49 6.59
N PHE A 102 7.49 -6.39 6.01
CA PHE A 102 8.30 -5.46 5.20
C PHE A 102 9.33 -4.68 6.03
N ALA A 103 8.93 -4.10 7.16
CA ALA A 103 9.78 -3.23 7.96
C ALA A 103 10.85 -4.01 8.74
N TYR A 104 10.56 -5.26 9.11
CA TYR A 104 11.41 -6.11 9.95
C TYR A 104 11.66 -7.51 9.36
N PRO A 105 12.16 -7.64 8.11
CA PRO A 105 12.40 -8.93 7.47
C PRO A 105 13.31 -9.84 8.30
N GLU A 106 14.29 -9.30 9.02
CA GLU A 106 15.18 -10.05 9.91
C GLU A 106 14.45 -10.78 11.06
N THR A 107 13.35 -10.20 11.55
CA THR A 107 12.52 -10.82 12.59
C THR A 107 11.78 -12.02 12.00
N SER A 108 11.18 -11.85 10.82
CA SER A 108 10.49 -12.93 10.09
C SER A 108 11.46 -14.06 9.69
N LEU A 109 12.66 -13.70 9.23
CA LEU A 109 13.73 -14.64 8.87
C LEU A 109 14.42 -15.26 10.10
N ARG A 110 14.11 -14.80 11.31
CA ARG A 110 14.73 -15.22 12.58
C ARG A 110 16.27 -15.16 12.55
N ARG A 111 16.82 -14.24 11.77
CA ARG A 111 18.27 -14.00 11.66
C ARG A 111 18.56 -12.55 11.26
N PRO A 112 19.65 -11.94 11.75
CA PRO A 112 20.07 -10.63 11.27
C PRO A 112 20.54 -10.72 9.82
N THR A 113 20.19 -9.71 9.02
CA THR A 113 20.77 -9.51 7.68
C THR A 113 22.21 -9.06 7.82
N ARG A 114 23.16 -9.79 7.21
CA ARG A 114 24.59 -9.49 7.28
C ARG A 114 25.04 -8.63 6.11
N ALA A 115 26.15 -7.91 6.28
CA ALA A 115 26.81 -7.16 5.22
C ALA A 115 27.14 -8.02 3.98
N THR A 116 27.48 -9.29 4.23
CA THR A 116 27.87 -10.28 3.22
C THR A 116 26.71 -10.99 2.56
N ASP A 117 25.48 -10.83 3.06
CA ASP A 117 24.32 -11.52 2.49
C ASP A 117 24.05 -11.03 1.07
N THR A 118 23.81 -11.99 0.16
CA THR A 118 23.44 -11.74 -1.23
C THR A 118 21.93 -11.79 -1.43
N LEU A 119 21.41 -11.12 -2.46
CA LEU A 119 19.97 -11.17 -2.78
C LEU A 119 19.45 -12.60 -3.06
N PRO A 120 20.18 -13.49 -3.76
CA PRO A 120 19.75 -14.88 -3.91
C PRO A 120 19.63 -15.66 -2.59
N GLU A 121 20.59 -15.53 -1.68
CA GLU A 121 20.51 -16.19 -0.37
C GLU A 121 19.31 -15.68 0.43
N LEU A 122 19.06 -14.37 0.38
CA LEU A 122 17.92 -13.74 1.03
C LEU A 122 16.59 -14.18 0.41
N ALA A 123 16.53 -14.34 -0.91
CA ALA A 123 15.36 -14.87 -1.60
C ALA A 123 15.07 -16.32 -1.23
N VAL A 124 16.11 -17.15 -1.10
CA VAL A 124 15.97 -18.54 -0.63
C VAL A 124 15.41 -18.55 0.79
N SER A 125 16.02 -17.80 1.72
CA SER A 125 15.52 -17.74 3.12
C SER A 125 14.08 -17.21 3.21
N ALA A 126 13.74 -16.14 2.49
CA ALA A 126 12.38 -15.61 2.48
C ALA A 126 11.39 -16.59 1.84
N GLY A 127 11.85 -17.37 0.86
CA GLY A 127 11.06 -18.37 0.17
C GLY A 127 10.72 -19.63 0.98
N GLU A 128 11.29 -19.78 2.18
CA GLU A 128 10.95 -20.81 3.17
C GLU A 128 9.79 -20.41 4.09
N LEU A 129 9.37 -19.14 4.06
CA LEU A 129 8.22 -18.62 4.80
C LEU A 129 6.90 -19.01 4.12
N ASP A 130 5.78 -18.78 4.79
CA ASP A 130 4.47 -18.94 4.14
C ASP A 130 4.36 -17.99 2.93
N PRO A 131 3.60 -18.37 1.89
CA PRO A 131 3.59 -17.62 0.63
C PRO A 131 3.16 -16.16 0.79
N TYR A 132 2.28 -15.86 1.75
CA TYR A 132 1.86 -14.49 2.03
C TYR A 132 3.00 -13.65 2.63
N THR A 133 3.62 -14.13 3.71
CA THR A 133 4.70 -13.41 4.39
C THR A 133 5.94 -13.25 3.51
N SER A 134 6.24 -14.26 2.69
CA SER A 134 7.42 -14.30 1.82
C SER A 134 7.53 -13.06 0.92
N VAL A 135 6.42 -12.64 0.32
CA VAL A 135 6.36 -11.47 -0.58
C VAL A 135 6.84 -10.21 0.12
N TRP A 136 6.27 -9.91 1.29
CA TRP A 136 6.59 -8.72 2.07
C TRP A 136 8.02 -8.74 2.61
N VAL A 137 8.50 -9.92 3.04
CA VAL A 137 9.88 -10.10 3.52
C VAL A 137 10.89 -9.92 2.38
N MET A 138 10.59 -10.40 1.18
CA MET A 138 11.44 -10.15 0.00
C MET A 138 11.46 -8.65 -0.33
N GLU A 139 10.31 -7.98 -0.37
CA GLU A 139 10.22 -6.53 -0.62
C GLU A 139 11.04 -5.74 0.42
N GLY A 140 10.82 -6.01 1.71
CA GLY A 140 11.55 -5.38 2.81
C GLY A 140 13.05 -5.64 2.76
N THR A 141 13.45 -6.85 2.37
CA THR A 141 14.86 -7.20 2.20
C THR A 141 15.49 -6.44 1.02
N GLY A 142 14.79 -6.35 -0.12
CA GLY A 142 15.25 -5.57 -1.28
C GLY A 142 15.45 -4.11 -0.93
N HIS A 143 14.53 -3.54 -0.16
CA HIS A 143 14.63 -2.17 0.39
C HIS A 143 15.85 -1.99 1.28
N LYS A 144 16.03 -2.83 2.31
CA LYS A 144 17.18 -2.73 3.22
C LYS A 144 18.52 -2.96 2.51
N TYR A 145 18.56 -3.87 1.54
CA TYR A 145 19.74 -4.13 0.74
C TYR A 145 20.16 -2.89 -0.05
N MET A 146 19.21 -2.23 -0.73
CA MET A 146 19.49 -1.01 -1.49
C MET A 146 19.83 0.17 -0.57
N GLN A 147 19.12 0.36 0.55
CA GLN A 147 19.44 1.41 1.53
C GLN A 147 20.88 1.31 2.06
N ARG A 148 21.41 0.10 2.27
CA ARG A 148 22.80 -0.10 2.72
C ARG A 148 23.78 0.47 1.71
N HIS A 149 23.63 0.15 0.43
CA HIS A 149 24.52 0.67 -0.62
C HIS A 149 24.44 2.20 -0.73
N LEU A 150 23.23 2.76 -0.70
CA LEU A 150 23.01 4.21 -0.77
C LEU A 150 23.67 4.96 0.41
N ARG A 151 23.64 4.39 1.63
CA ARG A 151 24.30 4.99 2.81
C ARG A 151 25.82 4.95 2.75
N GLU A 152 26.39 3.96 2.07
CA GLU A 152 27.84 3.87 1.85
C GLU A 152 28.33 4.85 0.77
N GLY A 153 27.45 5.70 0.22
CA GLY A 153 27.77 6.60 -0.89
C GLY A 153 28.07 5.87 -2.19
N ARG A 154 27.78 4.56 -2.24
CA ARG A 154 27.91 3.74 -3.43
C ARG A 154 26.56 3.80 -4.14
N LEU A 155 26.55 4.31 -5.36
CA LEU A 155 25.41 4.13 -6.26
C LEU A 155 25.64 2.79 -6.95
N PRO A 156 25.06 1.68 -6.45
CA PRO A 156 25.28 0.42 -7.09
C PRO A 156 24.59 0.49 -8.46
N ARG A 157 25.23 -0.12 -9.46
CA ARG A 157 24.65 -0.31 -10.80
C ARG A 157 24.42 -1.79 -10.98
N ASN A 158 23.41 -2.12 -11.77
CA ASN A 158 23.07 -3.50 -12.11
C ASN A 158 22.71 -4.38 -10.89
N VAL A 159 22.20 -3.83 -9.78
CA VAL A 159 21.87 -4.62 -8.57
C VAL A 159 21.01 -5.84 -8.89
N LEU A 160 19.96 -5.68 -9.71
CA LEU A 160 19.11 -6.80 -10.13
C LEU A 160 19.45 -7.30 -11.54
N ARG A 161 20.45 -6.73 -12.22
CA ARG A 161 20.88 -7.12 -13.58
C ARG A 161 22.18 -7.93 -13.61
N GLU A 162 22.98 -7.86 -12.54
CA GLU A 162 24.29 -8.52 -12.48
C GLU A 162 24.19 -10.04 -12.59
N GLU A 163 25.27 -10.67 -13.05
CA GLU A 163 25.35 -12.13 -13.24
C GLU A 163 24.93 -12.90 -11.98
N ARG A 164 25.32 -12.42 -10.80
CA ARG A 164 24.99 -13.04 -9.50
C ARG A 164 23.51 -13.02 -9.18
N THR A 165 22.77 -12.05 -9.67
CA THR A 165 21.33 -12.02 -9.44
C THR A 165 20.57 -12.78 -10.51
N GLN A 166 21.13 -13.11 -11.68
CA GLN A 166 20.42 -13.85 -12.73
C GLN A 166 19.78 -15.16 -12.26
N THR A 167 20.30 -15.77 -11.19
CA THR A 167 19.76 -16.98 -10.55
C THR A 167 18.61 -16.71 -9.57
N LEU A 168 18.17 -15.45 -9.40
CA LEU A 168 17.01 -15.11 -8.59
C LEU A 168 15.78 -15.81 -9.14
N PRO A 169 14.98 -16.46 -8.26
CA PRO A 169 13.73 -17.06 -8.71
C PRO A 169 12.77 -15.96 -9.16
N ASP A 170 11.97 -16.24 -10.20
CA ASP A 170 11.01 -15.30 -10.77
C ASP A 170 10.11 -14.63 -9.73
N ARG A 171 9.67 -15.41 -8.74
CA ARG A 171 8.85 -14.94 -7.62
C ARG A 171 9.44 -13.79 -6.80
N ALA A 172 10.76 -13.64 -6.82
CA ALA A 172 11.45 -12.59 -6.07
C ALA A 172 11.59 -11.29 -6.87
N LEU A 173 11.24 -11.29 -8.17
CA LEU A 173 11.49 -10.14 -9.04
C LEU A 173 10.61 -8.95 -8.69
N ILE A 174 9.28 -9.10 -8.66
CA ILE A 174 8.41 -7.96 -8.29
C ILE A 174 8.77 -7.40 -6.90
N PRO A 175 8.86 -8.23 -5.83
CA PRO A 175 9.13 -7.70 -4.49
C PRO A 175 10.49 -6.99 -4.39
N PHE A 176 11.56 -7.56 -4.96
CA PHE A 176 12.86 -6.88 -4.90
C PHE A 176 12.92 -5.59 -5.71
N HIS A 177 12.24 -5.52 -6.87
CA HIS A 177 12.16 -4.28 -7.63
C HIS A 177 11.36 -3.22 -6.89
N ALA A 178 10.24 -3.59 -6.27
CA ALA A 178 9.44 -2.68 -5.44
C ALA A 178 10.26 -2.15 -4.26
N GLY A 179 10.88 -3.02 -3.48
CA GLY A 179 11.73 -2.64 -2.34
C GLY A 179 12.91 -1.76 -2.74
N MET A 180 13.57 -2.09 -3.84
CA MET A 180 14.65 -1.27 -4.41
C MET A 180 14.14 0.11 -4.83
N GLY A 181 13.01 0.18 -5.54
CA GLY A 181 12.38 1.43 -5.97
C GLY A 181 12.06 2.35 -4.80
N LEU A 182 11.51 1.79 -3.71
CA LEU A 182 11.23 2.51 -2.46
C LEU A 182 12.50 3.16 -1.88
N ALA A 183 13.59 2.39 -1.77
CA ALA A 183 14.85 2.90 -1.22
C ALA A 183 15.47 4.01 -2.09
N ILE A 184 15.39 3.88 -3.42
CA ILE A 184 15.86 4.92 -4.36
C ILE A 184 14.98 6.17 -4.23
N ALA A 185 13.65 6.03 -4.22
CA ALA A 185 12.72 7.16 -4.12
C ALA A 185 12.92 7.95 -2.81
N GLU A 186 13.08 7.25 -1.68
CA GLU A 186 13.39 7.87 -0.38
C GLU A 186 14.67 8.70 -0.46
N HIS A 187 15.74 8.13 -1.02
CA HIS A 187 17.02 8.82 -1.15
C HIS A 187 16.94 10.03 -2.08
N SER A 188 16.36 9.85 -3.27
CA SER A 188 16.26 10.92 -4.28
C SER A 188 15.43 12.10 -3.75
N LEU A 189 14.31 11.82 -3.06
CA LEU A 189 13.46 12.88 -2.52
C LEU A 189 14.00 13.51 -1.24
N ALA A 190 14.91 12.87 -0.49
CA ALA A 190 15.45 13.39 0.78
C ALA A 190 16.11 14.79 0.65
N SER A 191 16.63 15.13 -0.53
CA SER A 191 17.35 16.40 -0.78
C SER A 191 16.46 17.57 -1.21
N VAL A 192 15.18 17.32 -1.54
CA VAL A 192 14.25 18.34 -2.02
C VAL A 192 13.17 18.62 -0.99
N SER A 193 12.60 19.82 -0.98
CA SER A 193 11.48 20.25 -0.12
C SER A 193 10.49 21.11 -0.91
N ALA A 194 9.37 21.49 -0.29
CA ALA A 194 8.39 22.37 -0.94
C ALA A 194 8.99 23.72 -1.39
N GLY A 195 10.08 24.17 -0.76
CA GLY A 195 10.81 25.38 -1.12
C GLY A 195 11.94 25.18 -2.14
N SER A 196 12.24 23.93 -2.53
CA SER A 196 13.29 23.65 -3.50
C SER A 196 12.97 24.25 -4.87
N SER A 197 14.01 24.66 -5.59
CA SER A 197 13.85 25.15 -6.95
C SER A 197 13.31 24.04 -7.86
N ARG A 198 12.58 24.43 -8.91
CA ARG A 198 12.10 23.50 -9.93
C ARG A 198 13.23 22.70 -10.58
N HIS A 199 14.42 23.32 -10.74
CA HIS A 199 15.59 22.62 -11.27
C HIS A 199 16.08 21.51 -10.34
N ALA A 200 16.15 21.77 -9.03
CA ALA A 200 16.54 20.76 -8.05
C ALA A 200 15.57 19.57 -8.02
N LEU A 201 14.25 19.83 -8.08
CA LEU A 201 13.25 18.77 -8.18
C LEU A 201 13.40 17.95 -9.47
N ARG A 202 13.54 18.62 -10.61
CA ARG A 202 13.77 17.94 -11.91
C ARG A 202 15.01 17.06 -11.87
N GLN A 203 16.09 17.54 -11.26
CA GLN A 203 17.32 16.76 -11.10
C GLN A 203 17.09 15.51 -10.24
N ALA A 204 16.46 15.66 -9.07
CA ALA A 204 16.15 14.53 -8.19
C ALA A 204 15.28 13.46 -8.88
N LEU A 205 14.29 13.87 -9.68
CA LEU A 205 13.44 12.96 -10.46
C LEU A 205 14.23 12.24 -11.57
N ARG A 206 15.15 12.94 -12.25
CA ARG A 206 16.01 12.31 -13.27
C ARG A 206 16.96 11.29 -12.66
N ASP A 207 17.57 11.63 -11.52
CA ASP A 207 18.45 10.71 -10.79
C ASP A 207 17.68 9.47 -10.33
N PHE A 208 16.47 9.64 -9.78
CA PHE A 208 15.57 8.53 -9.45
C PHE A 208 15.33 7.60 -10.64
N VAL A 209 14.91 8.14 -11.79
CA VAL A 209 14.60 7.36 -12.99
C VAL A 209 15.84 6.62 -13.50
N GLU A 210 16.98 7.30 -13.57
CA GLU A 210 18.24 6.71 -14.02
C GLU A 210 18.70 5.57 -13.10
N TRP A 211 18.57 5.74 -11.79
CA TRP A 211 18.97 4.70 -10.84
C TRP A 211 18.03 3.50 -10.88
N CYS A 212 16.72 3.71 -11.06
CA CYS A 212 15.79 2.61 -11.30
C CYS A 212 16.14 1.84 -12.59
N ARG A 213 16.37 2.54 -13.70
CA ARG A 213 16.69 1.92 -15.01
C ARG A 213 18.03 1.18 -15.02
N SER A 214 19.04 1.73 -14.34
CA SER A 214 20.37 1.11 -14.27
C SER A 214 20.44 -0.09 -13.34
N ASN A 215 19.45 -0.30 -12.46
CA ASN A 215 19.43 -1.40 -11.51
C ASN A 215 18.34 -2.44 -11.75
N ALA A 216 17.22 -2.07 -12.37
CA ALA A 216 16.11 -2.97 -12.66
C ALA A 216 16.40 -3.90 -13.84
N ARG A 217 15.84 -5.12 -13.81
CA ARG A 217 15.75 -5.99 -14.98
C ARG A 217 14.79 -5.41 -16.01
N ASP A 218 15.08 -5.72 -17.26
CA ASP A 218 14.19 -5.39 -18.37
C ASP A 218 12.81 -5.98 -18.11
N GLY A 219 11.78 -5.18 -18.36
CA GLY A 219 10.37 -5.51 -18.09
C GLY A 219 9.88 -5.24 -16.67
N TYR A 220 10.78 -5.05 -15.69
CA TYR A 220 10.43 -4.77 -14.29
C TYR A 220 10.67 -3.31 -13.86
N THR A 221 11.23 -2.47 -14.72
CA THR A 221 11.55 -1.07 -14.39
C THR A 221 10.36 -0.28 -13.85
N GLY A 222 9.15 -0.46 -14.40
CA GLY A 222 7.97 0.26 -13.92
C GLY A 222 7.58 -0.10 -12.48
N VAL A 223 7.89 -1.33 -12.03
CA VAL A 223 7.69 -1.73 -10.62
C VAL A 223 8.49 -0.83 -9.69
N SER A 224 9.75 -0.55 -10.06
CA SER A 224 10.62 0.33 -9.27
C SER A 224 10.21 1.80 -9.38
N LEU A 225 9.81 2.26 -10.58
CA LEU A 225 9.46 3.66 -10.83
C LEU A 225 8.18 4.09 -10.10
N GLU A 226 7.22 3.17 -9.97
CA GLU A 226 5.94 3.43 -9.30
C GLU A 226 6.11 3.80 -7.81
N ALA A 227 7.16 3.29 -7.17
CA ALA A 227 7.50 3.59 -5.78
C ALA A 227 7.65 5.10 -5.48
N LEU A 228 7.94 5.93 -6.49
CA LEU A 228 8.01 7.39 -6.35
C LEU A 228 6.69 7.95 -5.79
N GLY A 229 5.56 7.50 -6.30
CA GLY A 229 4.24 7.97 -5.88
C GLY A 229 3.94 7.58 -4.43
N LEU A 230 4.28 6.35 -4.07
CA LEU A 230 4.09 5.83 -2.72
C LEU A 230 4.90 6.65 -1.73
N VAL A 231 6.21 6.80 -1.96
CA VAL A 231 7.11 7.56 -1.09
C VAL A 231 6.73 9.03 -1.03
N ALA A 232 6.38 9.65 -2.16
CA ALA A 232 5.90 11.03 -2.17
C ALA A 232 4.65 11.17 -1.31
N ARG A 233 3.66 10.28 -1.43
CA ARG A 233 2.42 10.41 -0.67
C ARG A 233 2.58 10.14 0.82
N THR A 234 3.42 9.19 1.20
CA THR A 234 3.58 8.77 2.61
C THR A 234 4.58 9.62 3.37
N LEU A 235 5.70 10.00 2.74
CA LEU A 235 6.79 10.70 3.40
C LEU A 235 6.86 12.18 3.04
N ARG A 236 6.53 12.55 1.80
CA ARG A 236 6.73 13.90 1.25
C ARG A 236 5.47 14.50 0.59
N PRO A 237 4.30 14.48 1.26
CA PRO A 237 3.02 14.85 0.64
C PRO A 237 3.02 16.28 0.08
N GLU A 238 3.84 17.17 0.63
CA GLU A 238 4.04 18.54 0.16
C GLU A 238 4.65 18.63 -1.25
N LEU A 239 5.26 17.56 -1.76
CA LEU A 239 5.88 17.52 -3.08
C LEU A 239 4.93 17.07 -4.19
N ILE A 240 3.77 16.47 -3.89
CA ILE A 240 2.90 15.81 -4.88
C ILE A 240 2.55 16.74 -6.05
N THR A 241 2.03 17.94 -5.76
CA THR A 241 1.66 18.91 -6.80
C THR A 241 2.86 19.36 -7.65
N SER A 242 4.04 19.47 -7.05
CA SER A 242 5.25 19.88 -7.78
C SER A 242 5.78 18.74 -8.66
N ILE A 243 5.69 17.49 -8.19
CA ILE A 243 6.04 16.29 -8.97
C ILE A 243 5.06 16.12 -10.13
N ASP A 244 3.75 16.17 -9.87
CA ASP A 244 2.69 16.07 -10.88
C ASP A 244 2.90 17.08 -12.03
N ARG A 245 3.07 18.36 -11.71
CA ARG A 245 3.33 19.40 -12.71
C ARG A 245 4.61 19.12 -13.51
N THR A 246 5.66 18.65 -12.86
CA THR A 246 6.94 18.37 -13.53
C THR A 246 6.81 17.17 -14.47
N LEU A 247 6.18 16.09 -14.02
CA LEU A 247 5.98 14.87 -14.82
C LEU A 247 4.98 15.08 -15.96
N THR A 248 3.95 15.90 -15.77
CA THR A 248 3.01 16.29 -16.83
C THR A 248 3.71 16.91 -18.05
N GLU A 249 4.82 17.61 -17.82
CA GLU A 249 5.59 18.26 -18.89
C GLU A 249 6.67 17.39 -19.51
N GLU A 250 7.15 16.36 -18.78
CA GLU A 250 8.34 15.59 -19.18
C GLU A 250 8.02 14.16 -19.60
N ASP A 251 7.17 13.46 -18.86
CA ASP A 251 7.00 12.01 -19.00
C ASP A 251 5.62 11.58 -18.49
N THR A 252 4.66 11.49 -19.41
CA THR A 252 3.28 11.08 -19.10
C THR A 252 3.16 9.62 -18.68
N ASP A 253 4.10 8.75 -19.10
CA ASP A 253 4.11 7.34 -18.69
C ASP A 253 4.55 7.23 -17.22
N LEU A 254 5.60 7.97 -16.84
CA LEU A 254 6.02 8.07 -15.44
C LEU A 254 4.97 8.77 -14.58
N LEU A 255 4.24 9.77 -15.11
CA LEU A 255 3.11 10.40 -14.42
C LEU A 255 2.02 9.37 -14.05
N ALA A 256 1.70 8.44 -14.94
CA ALA A 256 0.73 7.38 -14.68
C ALA A 256 1.19 6.45 -13.55
N LEU A 257 2.44 5.97 -13.62
CA LEU A 257 3.06 5.18 -12.55
C LEU A 257 3.11 5.94 -11.22
N PHE A 258 3.45 7.23 -11.26
CA PHE A 258 3.47 8.09 -10.08
C PHE A 258 2.10 8.14 -9.40
N TRP A 259 1.03 8.43 -10.13
CA TRP A 259 -0.30 8.50 -9.54
C TRP A 259 -0.82 7.13 -9.06
N HIS A 260 -0.43 6.04 -9.71
CA HIS A 260 -0.69 4.69 -9.20
C HIS A 260 0.00 4.47 -7.84
N GLY A 261 1.28 4.84 -7.73
CA GLY A 261 2.01 4.81 -6.46
C GLY A 261 1.38 5.69 -5.38
N VAL A 262 0.86 6.86 -5.73
CA VAL A 262 0.11 7.73 -4.79
C VAL A 262 -1.11 7.00 -4.25
N GLY A 263 -1.86 6.30 -5.11
CA GLY A 263 -2.97 5.44 -4.70
C GLY A 263 -2.57 4.35 -3.71
N ARG A 264 -1.41 3.70 -3.92
CA ARG A 264 -0.87 2.74 -2.95
C ARG A 264 -0.53 3.42 -1.62
N GLY A 265 0.12 4.58 -1.69
CA GLY A 265 0.50 5.37 -0.52
C GLY A 265 -0.71 5.76 0.33
N LEU A 266 -1.85 6.08 -0.29
CA LEU A 266 -3.10 6.40 0.39
C LEU A 266 -3.61 5.26 1.28
N TYR A 267 -3.54 4.01 0.81
CA TYR A 267 -3.95 2.84 1.58
C TYR A 267 -3.06 2.63 2.82
N PHE A 268 -1.76 2.91 2.70
CA PHE A 268 -0.77 2.72 3.77
C PHE A 268 -0.57 3.94 4.67
N LEU A 269 -1.38 4.99 4.56
CA LEU A 269 -1.28 6.12 5.48
C LEU A 269 -1.53 5.65 6.92
N PRO A 270 -0.59 5.88 7.86
CA PRO A 270 -0.74 5.37 9.22
C PRO A 270 -2.01 5.90 9.93
N MET A 271 -2.44 7.11 9.55
CA MET A 271 -3.71 7.71 9.95
C MET A 271 -4.96 6.88 9.66
N ARG A 272 -4.86 6.01 8.67
CA ARG A 272 -5.97 5.23 8.12
C ARG A 272 -5.97 3.80 8.63
N PHE A 273 -5.09 3.47 9.57
CA PHE A 273 -5.11 2.19 10.30
C PHE A 273 -6.16 2.18 11.40
N LEU A 274 -6.80 3.32 11.70
CA LEU A 274 -7.92 3.33 12.63
C LEU A 274 -9.15 2.69 11.96
N PRO A 275 -9.83 1.78 12.67
CA PRO A 275 -10.98 1.11 12.13
C PRO A 275 -12.16 2.07 12.15
N TYR A 276 -12.56 2.53 10.96
CA TYR A 276 -13.66 3.46 10.78
C TYR A 276 -14.74 2.86 9.90
N THR A 277 -15.99 2.89 10.35
CA THR A 277 -17.14 2.51 9.52
C THR A 277 -17.32 3.53 8.39
N GLY A 278 -17.52 3.06 7.16
CA GLY A 278 -17.57 3.92 5.97
C GLY A 278 -16.19 4.36 5.43
N SER A 279 -15.13 3.62 5.77
CA SER A 279 -13.77 3.86 5.26
C SER A 279 -13.73 3.95 3.73
N ALA A 280 -14.46 3.10 3.00
CA ALA A 280 -14.49 3.11 1.54
C ALA A 280 -15.04 4.43 0.96
N THR A 281 -16.17 4.92 1.46
CA THR A 281 -16.77 6.19 1.02
C THR A 281 -15.84 7.36 1.28
N TYR A 282 -15.25 7.40 2.48
CA TYR A 282 -14.26 8.40 2.82
C TYR A 282 -13.05 8.38 1.86
N MET A 283 -12.55 7.18 1.54
CA MET A 283 -11.43 7.03 0.61
C MET A 283 -11.81 7.48 -0.80
N ILE A 284 -13.03 7.25 -1.28
CA ILE A 284 -13.50 7.77 -2.57
C ILE A 284 -13.44 9.30 -2.61
N ASP A 285 -13.90 9.95 -1.54
CA ASP A 285 -13.88 11.41 -1.47
C ASP A 285 -12.45 11.94 -1.39
N LEU A 286 -11.55 11.25 -0.71
CA LEU A 286 -10.14 11.60 -0.68
C LEU A 286 -9.47 11.43 -2.07
N ILE A 287 -9.74 10.32 -2.75
CA ILE A 287 -9.26 10.07 -4.12
C ILE A 287 -9.70 11.19 -5.07
N ARG A 288 -10.96 11.62 -4.97
CA ARG A 288 -11.50 12.76 -5.74
C ARG A 288 -10.79 14.07 -5.45
N GLN A 289 -10.47 14.32 -4.18
CA GLN A 289 -9.81 15.55 -3.75
C GLN A 289 -8.34 15.59 -4.15
N GLU A 290 -7.65 14.45 -4.10
CA GLU A 290 -6.21 14.39 -4.39
C GLU A 290 -5.89 14.40 -5.89
N ALA A 291 -6.76 13.85 -6.74
CA ALA A 291 -6.51 13.75 -8.17
C ALA A 291 -6.78 15.08 -8.91
N PRO A 292 -5.75 15.79 -9.44
CA PRO A 292 -5.95 17.07 -10.11
C PRO A 292 -6.51 16.96 -11.54
N HIS A 293 -6.47 15.78 -12.15
CA HIS A 293 -6.93 15.52 -13.51
C HIS A 293 -7.33 14.05 -13.70
N ARG A 294 -7.89 13.72 -14.87
CA ARG A 294 -8.44 12.39 -15.15
C ARG A 294 -7.39 11.27 -15.10
N LEU A 295 -6.20 11.50 -15.64
CA LEU A 295 -5.12 10.51 -15.62
C LEU A 295 -4.72 10.17 -14.19
N ALA A 296 -4.61 11.19 -13.32
CA ALA A 296 -4.38 11.01 -11.90
C ALA A 296 -5.51 10.20 -11.27
N LEU A 297 -6.77 10.58 -11.51
CA LEU A 297 -7.94 9.93 -10.90
C LEU A 297 -7.99 8.43 -11.20
N GLU A 298 -7.80 8.06 -12.47
CA GLU A 298 -7.85 6.67 -12.90
C GLU A 298 -6.67 5.86 -12.33
N ASN A 299 -5.43 6.37 -12.42
CA ASN A 299 -4.26 5.66 -11.89
C ASN A 299 -4.26 5.58 -10.36
N LEU A 300 -4.64 6.66 -9.67
CA LEU A 300 -4.76 6.69 -8.22
C LEU A 300 -5.83 5.70 -7.73
N THR A 301 -6.99 5.62 -8.42
CA THR A 301 -8.04 4.64 -8.10
C THR A 301 -7.53 3.21 -8.28
N ALA A 302 -6.88 2.90 -9.40
CA ALA A 302 -6.29 1.58 -9.63
C ALA A 302 -5.21 1.25 -8.59
N GLY A 303 -4.32 2.20 -8.33
CA GLY A 303 -3.25 2.08 -7.35
C GLY A 303 -3.74 1.94 -5.91
N PHE A 304 -4.93 2.45 -5.59
CA PHE A 304 -5.59 2.24 -4.30
C PHE A 304 -6.26 0.86 -4.20
N ALA A 305 -6.90 0.39 -5.26
CA ALA A 305 -7.54 -0.93 -5.31
C ALA A 305 -6.52 -2.09 -5.23
N TRP A 306 -5.32 -1.85 -5.75
CA TRP A 306 -4.23 -2.81 -5.76
C TRP A 306 -3.85 -3.30 -4.35
N PRO A 307 -3.47 -2.45 -3.37
CA PRO A 307 -3.12 -2.89 -2.03
C PRO A 307 -4.34 -3.32 -1.20
N VAL A 308 -5.54 -2.78 -1.47
CA VAL A 308 -6.79 -3.33 -0.90
C VAL A 308 -6.90 -4.82 -1.21
N THR A 309 -6.59 -5.21 -2.45
CA THR A 309 -6.63 -6.62 -2.86
C THR A 309 -5.40 -7.39 -2.39
N LEU A 310 -4.19 -6.84 -2.61
CA LEU A 310 -2.94 -7.55 -2.33
C LEU A 310 -2.81 -7.89 -0.84
N VAL A 311 -3.08 -6.92 0.04
CA VAL A 311 -2.94 -7.08 1.50
C VAL A 311 -4.04 -7.97 2.08
N ASN A 312 -5.25 -7.91 1.52
CA ASN A 312 -6.41 -8.64 2.05
C ASN A 312 -6.74 -9.92 1.27
N ILE A 313 -5.82 -10.44 0.44
CA ILE A 313 -6.10 -11.59 -0.45
C ILE A 313 -6.64 -12.83 0.28
N ARG A 314 -6.22 -13.04 1.54
CA ARG A 314 -6.64 -14.15 2.41
C ARG A 314 -8.03 -13.97 3.01
N HIS A 315 -8.63 -12.78 2.87
CA HIS A 315 -9.89 -12.39 3.49
C HIS A 315 -10.80 -11.68 2.46
N PRO A 316 -11.39 -12.43 1.50
CA PRO A 316 -12.27 -11.89 0.47
C PRO A 316 -13.36 -10.94 0.99
N ASP A 317 -13.91 -11.22 2.18
CA ASP A 317 -14.97 -10.40 2.79
C ASP A 317 -14.55 -8.95 3.04
N VAL A 318 -13.26 -8.70 3.36
CA VAL A 318 -12.72 -7.34 3.52
C VAL A 318 -12.76 -6.60 2.18
N ILE A 319 -12.37 -7.29 1.10
CA ILE A 319 -12.35 -6.73 -0.25
C ILE A 319 -13.79 -6.49 -0.74
N GLU A 320 -14.71 -7.42 -0.45
CA GLU A 320 -16.14 -7.26 -0.74
C GLU A 320 -16.70 -6.00 -0.07
N GLY A 321 -16.32 -5.70 1.17
CA GLY A 321 -16.70 -4.47 1.86
C GLY A 321 -16.38 -3.21 1.06
N TYR A 322 -15.19 -3.12 0.44
CA TYR A 322 -14.83 -1.99 -0.42
C TYR A 322 -15.69 -1.89 -1.69
N VAL A 323 -16.01 -3.03 -2.30
CA VAL A 323 -16.87 -3.08 -3.49
C VAL A 323 -18.29 -2.63 -3.13
N ARG A 324 -18.83 -3.16 -2.03
CA ARG A 324 -20.16 -2.86 -1.50
C ARG A 324 -20.32 -1.39 -1.14
N ASP A 325 -19.41 -0.88 -0.32
CA ASP A 325 -19.58 0.42 0.35
C ASP A 325 -19.31 1.61 -0.55
N GLY A 326 -18.65 1.42 -1.71
CA GLY A 326 -18.48 2.56 -2.58
C GLY A 326 -17.88 2.29 -3.95
N PHE A 327 -16.89 1.42 -4.09
CA PHE A 327 -16.13 1.39 -5.34
C PHE A 327 -16.86 0.64 -6.47
N GLY A 328 -17.66 -0.37 -6.14
CA GLY A 328 -18.49 -1.07 -7.12
C GLY A 328 -19.60 -0.19 -7.72
N ARG A 329 -19.91 0.97 -7.12
CA ARG A 329 -21.00 1.86 -7.53
C ARG A 329 -20.58 3.32 -7.78
N SER A 330 -19.28 3.65 -7.72
CA SER A 330 -18.79 5.03 -7.79
C SER A 330 -17.71 5.26 -8.86
N ILE A 331 -16.75 6.15 -8.57
CA ILE A 331 -15.78 6.67 -9.54
C ILE A 331 -14.87 5.57 -10.08
N CYS A 332 -14.68 5.62 -11.41
CA CYS A 332 -13.72 4.82 -12.16
C CYS A 332 -13.76 3.33 -11.81
N GLN A 333 -14.96 2.72 -11.80
CA GLN A 333 -15.18 1.27 -11.58
C GLN A 333 -14.17 0.40 -12.34
N GLU A 334 -13.93 0.73 -13.61
CA GLU A 334 -12.97 0.05 -14.48
C GLU A 334 -11.53 0.14 -13.93
N ALA A 335 -11.11 1.32 -13.46
CA ALA A 335 -9.78 1.49 -12.88
C ALA A 335 -9.63 0.75 -11.56
N PHE A 336 -10.66 0.79 -10.71
CA PHE A 336 -10.69 0.02 -9.47
C PHE A 336 -10.55 -1.47 -9.76
N ALA A 337 -11.37 -2.02 -10.66
CA ALA A 337 -11.30 -3.40 -11.10
C ALA A 337 -9.92 -3.78 -11.67
N GLN A 338 -9.33 -2.94 -12.52
CA GLN A 338 -7.99 -3.19 -13.07
C GLN A 338 -6.92 -3.25 -11.97
N GLY A 339 -7.01 -2.39 -10.95
CA GLY A 339 -6.10 -2.45 -9.79
C GLY A 339 -6.22 -3.76 -9.02
N MET A 340 -7.45 -4.25 -8.81
CA MET A 340 -7.68 -5.56 -8.17
C MET A 340 -7.11 -6.71 -8.99
N VAL A 341 -7.39 -6.73 -10.30
CA VAL A 341 -6.90 -7.77 -11.22
C VAL A 341 -5.36 -7.74 -11.34
N ALA A 342 -4.76 -6.55 -11.36
CA ALA A 342 -3.31 -6.40 -11.32
C ALA A 342 -2.69 -6.98 -10.04
N ALA A 343 -3.35 -6.83 -8.89
CA ALA A 343 -2.90 -7.45 -7.65
C ALA A 343 -2.98 -9.00 -7.70
N LEU A 344 -3.99 -9.57 -8.36
CA LEU A 344 -4.08 -11.02 -8.57
C LEU A 344 -2.94 -11.54 -9.44
N MET A 345 -2.65 -10.86 -10.55
CA MET A 345 -1.51 -11.22 -11.40
C MET A 345 -0.18 -11.11 -10.66
N THR A 346 -0.02 -10.10 -9.79
CA THR A 346 1.15 -9.99 -8.91
C THR A 346 1.25 -11.19 -7.95
N TRP A 347 0.15 -11.60 -7.31
CA TRP A 347 0.16 -12.77 -6.43
C TRP A 347 0.57 -14.05 -7.16
N VAL A 348 0.09 -14.24 -8.39
CA VAL A 348 0.46 -15.40 -9.22
C VAL A 348 1.95 -15.38 -9.59
N ASP A 349 2.54 -14.21 -9.86
CA ASP A 349 3.98 -14.08 -10.13
C ASP A 349 4.82 -14.35 -8.87
N CYS A 350 4.43 -13.78 -7.74
CA CYS A 350 5.20 -13.80 -6.49
C CYS A 350 5.01 -15.09 -5.66
N SER A 351 3.85 -15.73 -5.77
CA SER A 351 3.49 -16.89 -4.96
C SER A 351 2.50 -17.77 -5.74
N PRO A 352 2.96 -18.51 -6.76
CA PRO A 352 2.07 -19.34 -7.60
C PRO A 352 1.34 -20.44 -6.83
N GLU A 353 1.86 -20.82 -5.65
CA GLU A 353 1.25 -21.81 -4.75
C GLU A 353 0.22 -21.19 -3.77
N GLU A 354 0.02 -19.86 -3.81
CA GLU A 354 -0.90 -19.16 -2.93
C GLU A 354 -2.36 -19.44 -3.31
N VAL A 355 -3.01 -20.28 -2.51
CA VAL A 355 -4.41 -20.69 -2.71
C VAL A 355 -5.39 -19.52 -2.61
N SER A 356 -5.00 -18.42 -1.95
CA SER A 356 -5.87 -17.26 -1.72
C SER A 356 -6.33 -16.58 -3.02
N VAL A 357 -5.55 -16.67 -4.12
CA VAL A 357 -6.01 -16.19 -5.43
C VAL A 357 -7.23 -16.98 -5.89
N GLN A 358 -7.18 -18.30 -5.79
CA GLN A 358 -8.31 -19.17 -6.16
C GLN A 358 -9.49 -18.94 -5.20
N THR A 359 -9.23 -18.83 -3.89
CA THR A 359 -10.26 -18.52 -2.90
C THR A 359 -10.99 -17.21 -3.20
N LEU A 360 -10.28 -16.15 -3.62
CA LEU A 360 -10.91 -14.89 -4.01
C LEU A 360 -11.79 -15.05 -5.26
N LEU A 361 -11.33 -15.78 -6.27
CA LEU A 361 -12.08 -16.03 -7.52
C LEU A 361 -13.30 -16.94 -7.30
N GLU A 362 -13.26 -17.81 -6.28
CA GLU A 362 -14.36 -18.67 -5.88
C GLU A 362 -15.33 -17.98 -4.92
N HIS A 363 -14.93 -16.88 -4.28
CA HIS A 363 -15.76 -16.10 -3.38
C HIS A 363 -17.06 -15.65 -4.07
N ARG A 364 -18.16 -15.68 -3.32
CA ARG A 364 -19.48 -15.26 -3.78
C ARG A 364 -20.05 -14.26 -2.77
N PRO A 365 -20.14 -12.96 -3.13
CA PRO A 365 -20.81 -11.97 -2.31
C PRO A 365 -22.25 -12.36 -1.98
N ASP A 366 -22.83 -11.70 -0.98
CA ASP A 366 -24.24 -11.89 -0.62
C ASP A 366 -25.14 -11.63 -1.85
N ALA A 367 -25.92 -12.64 -2.24
CA ALA A 367 -26.79 -12.58 -3.41
C ALA A 367 -27.91 -11.54 -3.26
N SER A 368 -28.24 -11.12 -2.04
CA SER A 368 -29.19 -10.02 -1.79
C SER A 368 -28.63 -8.66 -2.23
N GLU A 369 -27.30 -8.51 -2.31
CA GLU A 369 -26.61 -7.31 -2.78
C GLU A 369 -26.31 -7.37 -4.28
N THR A 370 -27.37 -7.38 -5.09
CA THR A 370 -27.30 -7.59 -6.55
C THR A 370 -26.19 -6.81 -7.29
N ALA A 371 -25.99 -5.52 -6.98
CA ALA A 371 -24.94 -4.73 -7.63
C ALA A 371 -23.51 -5.11 -7.19
N THR A 372 -23.32 -5.47 -5.92
CA THR A 372 -22.03 -5.97 -5.41
C THR A 372 -21.71 -7.32 -6.06
N ALA A 373 -22.69 -8.24 -6.09
CA ALA A 373 -22.56 -9.56 -6.69
C ALA A 373 -22.30 -9.50 -8.21
N ALA A 374 -22.99 -8.60 -8.94
CA ALA A 374 -22.77 -8.39 -10.36
C ALA A 374 -21.36 -7.85 -10.65
N PHE A 375 -20.94 -6.80 -9.94
CA PHE A 375 -19.57 -6.27 -10.07
C PHE A 375 -18.53 -7.36 -9.80
N TRP A 376 -18.70 -8.13 -8.72
CA TRP A 376 -17.75 -9.17 -8.35
C TRP A 376 -17.63 -10.25 -9.42
N THR A 377 -18.76 -10.73 -9.94
CA THR A 377 -18.79 -11.75 -10.98
C THR A 377 -18.09 -11.25 -12.25
N ASP A 378 -18.50 -10.10 -12.77
CA ASP A 378 -18.00 -9.59 -14.04
C ASP A 378 -16.56 -9.10 -13.95
N GLN A 379 -16.24 -8.32 -12.91
CA GLN A 379 -15.00 -7.55 -12.84
C GLN A 379 -13.87 -8.26 -12.10
N ILE A 380 -14.18 -9.14 -11.16
CA ILE A 380 -13.18 -9.83 -10.34
C ILE A 380 -13.07 -11.29 -10.77
N VAL A 381 -14.18 -12.02 -10.82
CA VAL A 381 -14.16 -13.46 -11.14
C VAL A 381 -13.82 -13.70 -12.61
N GLU A 382 -14.63 -13.20 -13.54
CA GLU A 382 -14.44 -13.47 -14.97
C GLU A 382 -13.15 -12.83 -15.49
N ARG A 383 -12.99 -11.52 -15.29
CA ARG A 383 -11.79 -10.80 -15.73
C ARG A 383 -10.53 -11.23 -14.99
N GLY A 384 -10.59 -11.46 -13.68
CA GLY A 384 -9.44 -11.95 -12.92
C GLY A 384 -9.00 -13.34 -13.36
N ALA A 385 -9.95 -14.25 -13.61
CA ALA A 385 -9.64 -15.58 -14.12
C ALA A 385 -9.01 -15.54 -15.52
N ASP A 386 -9.54 -14.73 -16.45
CA ASP A 386 -8.94 -14.53 -17.77
C ASP A 386 -7.56 -13.87 -17.68
N ALA A 387 -7.41 -12.86 -16.82
CA ALA A 387 -6.15 -12.17 -16.63
C ALA A 387 -5.05 -13.12 -16.12
N VAL A 388 -5.34 -13.91 -15.09
CA VAL A 388 -4.39 -14.88 -14.53
C VAL A 388 -4.03 -15.97 -15.55
N LYS A 389 -5.01 -16.49 -16.31
CA LYS A 389 -4.80 -17.62 -17.24
C LYS A 389 -4.18 -17.22 -18.57
N ARG A 390 -4.51 -16.04 -19.10
CA ARG A 390 -4.18 -15.62 -20.47
C ARG A 390 -3.28 -14.39 -20.50
N VAL A 391 -3.63 -13.34 -19.77
CA VAL A 391 -2.96 -12.03 -19.85
C VAL A 391 -1.59 -12.08 -19.16
N TYR A 392 -1.53 -12.53 -17.91
CA TYR A 392 -0.30 -12.59 -17.13
C TYR A 392 0.81 -13.37 -17.85
N PRO A 393 0.59 -14.61 -18.34
CA PRO A 393 1.61 -15.34 -19.08
C PRO A 393 2.08 -14.61 -20.35
N ALA A 394 1.18 -13.89 -21.03
CA ALA A 394 1.53 -13.09 -22.20
C ALA A 394 2.43 -11.91 -21.83
N LEU A 395 2.07 -11.13 -20.81
CA LEU A 395 2.87 -10.01 -20.29
C LEU A 395 4.25 -10.48 -19.82
N LYS A 396 4.30 -11.61 -19.11
CA LYS A 396 5.55 -12.22 -18.66
C LYS A 396 6.44 -12.59 -19.84
N LYS A 397 5.88 -13.26 -20.85
CA LYS A 397 6.60 -13.67 -22.07
C LYS A 397 7.12 -12.49 -22.89
N THR A 398 6.38 -11.38 -22.95
CA THR A 398 6.77 -10.17 -23.70
C THR A 398 7.61 -9.19 -22.88
N GLY A 399 7.93 -9.49 -21.62
CA GLY A 399 8.69 -8.59 -20.75
C GLY A 399 7.93 -7.30 -20.43
N GLN A 400 6.61 -7.37 -20.33
CA GLN A 400 5.74 -6.21 -20.09
C GLN A 400 5.17 -6.17 -18.67
N MET A 401 5.83 -6.80 -17.69
CA MET A 401 5.34 -6.84 -16.29
C MET A 401 5.13 -5.47 -15.67
N HIS A 402 5.86 -4.44 -16.11
CA HIS A 402 5.67 -3.05 -15.71
C HIS A 402 4.26 -2.51 -15.97
N THR A 403 3.50 -3.09 -16.91
CA THR A 403 2.15 -2.61 -17.23
C THR A 403 1.17 -2.82 -16.10
N LEU A 404 1.43 -3.76 -15.18
CA LEU A 404 0.56 -4.05 -14.03
C LEU A 404 0.42 -2.86 -13.05
N PHE A 405 1.35 -1.89 -13.10
CA PHE A 405 1.47 -0.82 -12.11
C PHE A 405 0.94 0.52 -12.61
N ARG A 406 0.06 0.50 -13.60
CA ARG A 406 -0.68 1.67 -14.08
C ARG A 406 -2.05 1.26 -14.61
N TYR A 407 -2.99 2.18 -14.60
CA TYR A 407 -4.26 2.02 -15.29
C TYR A 407 -4.07 2.11 -16.80
N HIS A 408 -4.80 1.29 -17.56
CA HIS A 408 -4.83 1.37 -19.02
C HIS A 408 -6.26 1.60 -19.48
N ASN A 409 -6.45 2.67 -20.23
CA ASN A 409 -7.77 3.00 -20.76
C ASN A 409 -8.16 2.00 -21.85
N GLY A 410 -9.21 1.22 -21.63
CA GLY A 410 -9.73 0.22 -22.57
C GLY A 410 -9.41 -1.23 -22.20
N LYS A 411 -9.62 -2.16 -23.15
CA LYS A 411 -9.37 -3.60 -23.01
C LYS A 411 -7.88 -3.94 -23.12
N ALA A 412 -7.03 -3.25 -22.36
CA ALA A 412 -5.59 -3.52 -22.37
C ALA A 412 -5.25 -4.94 -21.89
N TRP A 413 -6.23 -5.64 -21.32
CA TRP A 413 -6.17 -7.06 -20.99
C TRP A 413 -7.55 -7.71 -21.07
#